data_AF-A0A7K9T7B7-F1
#
_entry.id   AF-A0A7K9T7B7-F1
#
_cell.length_a   1.000
_cell.length_b   1.000
_cell.length_c   1.000
_cell.angle_alpha   90.00
_cell.angle_beta   90.00
_cell.angle_gamma   90.00
#
_symmetry.space_group_name_H-M   'P 1'
#
loop_
_entity.id
_entity.type
_entity.pdbx_description
1 polymer ?
#
loop_
_entity_poly.entity_id
_entity_poly.type
_entity_poly.pdbx_seq_one_letter_code
_entity_poly.pdbx_strand_id
1 'polypeptide(L)' 'MSIPTSCSTLRLPAGFRSLLEGLVLEVLRAQPTDVVLFAADYFQRLLLRQREDGSVDPMAWGAWLED' A
#
# COMPACT_ATOMS: atom_id res chain seq x y z
N MET A 1 24.91 2.27 -3.36
CA MET A 1 24.90 3.61 -3.99
C MET A 1 23.80 4.43 -3.32
N SER A 2 24.14 5.37 -2.43
CA SER A 2 23.14 6.20 -1.73
C SER A 2 22.80 7.42 -2.58
N ILE A 3 21.52 7.54 -2.94
CA ILE A 3 20.97 8.77 -3.53
C ILE A 3 20.89 9.79 -2.39
N PRO A 4 21.32 11.06 -2.57
CA PRO A 4 21.18 12.07 -1.55
C PRO A 4 19.68 12.29 -1.30
N THR A 5 19.17 11.80 -0.18
CA THR A 5 17.84 12.15 0.28
C THR A 5 17.86 13.63 0.60
N SER A 6 17.10 14.43 -0.15
CA SER A 6 16.78 15.81 0.21
C SER A 6 16.46 15.85 1.71
N CYS A 7 16.94 16.87 2.41
CA CYS A 7 16.88 17.03 3.87
C CYS A 7 15.43 17.13 4.39
N SER A 8 14.66 16.05 4.31
CA SER A 8 13.38 15.88 4.96
C SER A 8 13.57 14.85 6.07
N THR A 9 13.36 15.28 7.32
CA THR A 9 13.23 14.41 8.50
C THR A 9 12.10 13.38 8.39
N LEU A 10 11.31 13.42 7.32
CA LEU A 10 10.21 12.50 7.03
C LEU A 10 10.73 11.34 6.17
N ARG A 11 10.78 10.15 6.77
CA ARG A 11 11.04 8.88 6.09
C ARG A 11 9.69 8.20 5.82
N LEU A 12 9.53 7.63 4.64
CA LEU A 12 8.37 6.77 4.36
C LEU A 12 8.47 5.49 5.21
N PRO A 13 7.37 5.01 5.81
CA PRO A 13 7.34 3.69 6.41
C PRO A 13 7.66 2.60 5.37
N ALA A 14 8.40 1.58 5.80
CA ALA A 14 8.65 0.41 4.95
C ALA A 14 7.32 -0.26 4.55
N GLY A 15 7.22 -0.71 3.30
CA GLY A 15 6.03 -1.30 2.74
C GLY A 15 4.96 -0.31 2.26
N PHE A 16 5.10 0.99 2.56
CA PHE A 16 4.12 2.01 2.16
C PHE A 16 3.92 2.06 0.64
N ARG A 17 5.01 1.93 -0.11
CA ARG A 17 4.97 1.90 -1.57
C ARG A 17 4.14 0.73 -2.10
N SER A 18 4.36 -0.47 -1.57
CA SER A 18 3.64 -1.68 -2.00
C SER A 18 2.14 -1.58 -1.73
N LEU A 19 1.75 -0.98 -0.62
CA LEU A 19 0.33 -0.71 -0.32
C LEU A 19 -0.31 0.25 -1.33
N LEU A 20 0.39 1.33 -1.71
CA LEU A 20 -0.10 2.26 -2.74
C LEU A 20 -0.14 1.62 -4.13
N GLU A 21 0.87 0.83 -4.49
CA GLU A 21 0.90 0.11 -5.76
C GLU A 21 -0.30 -0.85 -5.88
N GLY A 22 -0.63 -1.58 -4.81
CA GLY A 22 -1.83 -2.43 -4.76
C GLY A 22 -3.12 -1.67 -5.04
N LEU A 23 -3.31 -0.51 -4.40
CA LEU A 23 -4.47 0.34 -4.64
C LEU A 23 -4.52 0.83 -6.10
N VAL A 24 -3.41 1.36 -6.61
CA VAL A 24 -3.35 1.95 -7.95
C VAL A 24 -3.65 0.91 -9.03
N LEU A 25 -3.13 -0.30 -8.89
CA LEU A 25 -3.42 -1.39 -9.83
C LEU A 25 -4.92 -1.75 -9.84
N GLU A 26 -5.57 -1.79 -8.68
CA GLU A 26 -7.00 -2.07 -8.59
C GLU A 26 -7.85 -0.92 -9.14
N VAL A 27 -7.44 0.33 -8.93
CA VAL A 27 -8.10 1.50 -9.54
C VAL A 27 -8.01 1.42 -11.08
N LEU A 28 -6.83 1.10 -11.62
CA LEU A 28 -6.64 0.96 -13.07
C LEU A 28 -7.45 -0.18 -13.67
N ARG A 29 -7.67 -1.27 -12.92
CA ARG A 29 -8.50 -2.42 -13.33
C ARG A 29 -9.99 -2.10 -13.29
N ALA A 30 -10.46 -1.48 -12.21
CA ALA A 30 -11.88 -1.23 -12.00
C ALA A 30 -12.41 0.04 -12.69
N GLN A 31 -11.51 0.98 -13.04
CA GLN A 31 -11.85 2.32 -13.56
C GLN A 31 -13.07 2.95 -12.87
N PRO A 32 -13.05 3.10 -11.53
CA PRO A 32 -14.18 3.60 -10.78
C PRO A 32 -14.43 5.08 -11.09
N THR A 33 -15.70 5.51 -11.06
CA THR A 33 -16.06 6.92 -11.19
C THR A 33 -15.64 7.74 -9.97
N ASP A 34 -15.70 7.14 -8.77
CA ASP A 34 -15.26 7.74 -7.52
C ASP A 34 -14.07 6.96 -6.94
N VAL A 35 -12.88 7.51 -7.12
CA VAL A 35 -11.62 6.89 -6.67
C VAL A 35 -11.51 6.92 -5.15
N VAL A 36 -12.05 7.94 -4.47
CA VAL A 36 -11.91 8.09 -3.02
C VAL A 36 -12.79 7.06 -2.31
N LEU A 37 -14.04 6.89 -2.78
CA LEU A 37 -14.94 5.85 -2.27
C LEU A 37 -14.34 4.45 -2.51
N PHE A 38 -13.81 4.22 -3.71
CA PHE A 38 -13.17 2.94 -4.05
C PHE A 38 -11.96 2.64 -3.15
N ALA A 39 -11.11 3.63 -2.89
CA ALA A 39 -9.95 3.45 -2.03
C ALA A 39 -10.34 3.12 -0.58
N ALA A 40 -11.37 3.78 -0.05
CA ALA A 40 -11.88 3.48 1.29
C ALA A 40 -12.38 2.04 1.41
N ASP A 41 -13.18 1.60 0.44
CA ASP A 41 -13.70 0.23 0.37
C ASP A 41 -12.57 -0.80 0.18
N TYR A 42 -11.60 -0.51 -0.68
CA TYR A 42 -10.42 -1.36 -0.89
C TYR A 42 -9.64 -1.59 0.41
N PHE A 43 -9.31 -0.53 1.15
CA PHE A 43 -8.58 -0.67 2.41
C PHE A 43 -9.41 -1.37 3.49
N GLN A 44 -10.72 -1.15 3.54
CA GLN A 44 -11.59 -1.85 4.47
C GLN A 44 -11.63 -3.37 4.18
N ARG A 45 -11.72 -3.77 2.92
CA ARG A 45 -11.63 -5.19 2.51
C ARG A 45 -10.27 -5.80 2.84
N LEU A 46 -9.20 -5.04 2.63
CA LEU A 46 -7.84 -5.48 2.93
C LEU A 46 -7.66 -5.74 4.44
N LEU A 47 -8.16 -4.84 5.30
CA LEU A 47 -8.14 -5.01 6.76
C LEU A 47 -8.99 -6.20 7.25
N LEU A 48 -10.16 -6.42 6.65
CA LEU A 48 -11.01 -7.58 6.96
C LEU A 48 -10.28 -8.88 6.62
N ARG A 49 -9.68 -8.96 5.43
CA ARG A 49 -8.93 -10.12 4.97
C ARG A 49 -7.72 -10.44 5.84
N GLN A 50 -7.01 -9.41 6.31
CA GLN A 50 -5.94 -9.56 7.29
C GLN A 50 -6.43 -10.22 8.59
N ARG A 51 -7.60 -9.81 9.08
CA ARG A 51 -8.17 -10.32 10.32
C ARG A 51 -8.71 -11.74 10.21
N GLU A 52 -9.31 -12.08 9.06
CA GLU A 52 -9.97 -13.38 8.85
C GLU A 52 -8.98 -14.48 8.46
N ASP A 53 -8.08 -14.20 7.51
CA ASP A 53 -7.18 -15.23 6.94
C ASP A 53 -5.81 -15.28 7.61
N GLY A 54 -5.47 -14.30 8.48
CA GLY A 54 -4.10 -14.13 8.99
C GLY A 54 -3.08 -13.92 7.85
N SER A 55 -3.55 -13.48 6.68
CA SER A 55 -2.74 -13.31 5.48
C SER A 55 -1.66 -12.26 5.71
N VAL A 56 -0.47 -12.41 5.11
CA VAL A 56 0.64 -11.47 5.32
C VAL A 56 0.23 -10.07 4.85
N ASP A 57 0.41 -9.08 5.73
CA ASP A 57 0.18 -7.68 5.43
C ASP A 57 1.01 -7.22 4.21
N PRO A 58 0.40 -6.60 3.18
CA PRO A 58 1.13 -6.20 1.99
C PRO A 58 2.17 -5.10 2.26
N MET A 59 2.03 -4.29 3.33
CA MET A 59 3.15 -3.46 3.78
C MET A 59 4.24 -4.32 4.40
N ALA A 60 3.91 -5.30 5.25
CA ALA A 60 4.92 -6.19 5.80
C ALA A 60 5.69 -6.89 4.67
N TRP A 61 5.00 -7.47 3.69
CA TRP A 61 5.65 -8.14 2.55
C TRP A 61 6.49 -7.18 1.69
N GLY A 62 5.99 -5.97 1.46
CA GLY A 62 6.75 -4.91 0.79
C GLY A 62 8.00 -4.52 1.57
N ALA A 63 7.90 -4.37 2.89
CA ALA A 63 9.01 -4.04 3.77
C ALA A 63 10.10 -5.12 3.76
N TRP A 64 9.72 -6.41 3.74
CA TRP A 64 10.66 -7.53 3.59
C TRP A 64 11.43 -7.50 2.25
N LEU A 65 10.87 -6.91 1.20
CA LEU A 65 11.50 -6.78 -0.11
C LEU A 65 12.38 -5.54 -0.26
N GLU A 66 12.24 -4.57 0.66
CA GLU A 66 12.97 -3.29 0.66
C GLU A 66 14.26 -3.33 1.53
N ASP A 67 14.42 -4.35 2.38
CA ASP A 67 15.62 -4.64 3.20
C ASP A 67 16.67 -5.46 2.42
#